data_AF-A0A966V1S3-F1
#
_entry.id   AF-A0A966V1S3-F1
#
_cell.length_a   1.000
_cell.length_b   1.000
_cell.length_c   1.000
_cell.angle_alpha   90.00
_cell.angle_beta   90.00
_cell.angle_gamma   90.00
#
_symmetry.space_group_name_H-M   'P 1'
#
loop_
_entity.id
_entity.type
_entity.pdbx_description
1 polymer ?
#
loop_
_entity_poly.entity_id
_entity_poly.type
_entity_poly.pdbx_seq_one_letter_code
_entity_poly.pdbx_strand_id
1 'polypeptide(L)'
;MSLANQIGTVASVITVGAFVPQSLKILRQRDAGAVSLRMYLLLVSASSLWIWFGVVIASVPVIATNSICLVLQACTLGLKLASLHRGHGLISSTQQRSPGARARRASAVSKGT
;
A
#
# COMPACT_ATOMS: atom_id res chain seq x y z
N MET A 1 -24.88 29.90 -8.07
CA MET A 1 -23.76 28.98 -7.75
C MET A 1 -22.54 29.84 -7.44
N SER A 2 -21.98 29.77 -6.23
CA SER A 2 -20.78 30.55 -5.85
C SER A 2 -19.55 30.07 -6.64
N LEU A 3 -18.66 30.99 -7.00
CA LEU A 3 -17.36 30.69 -7.64
C LEU A 3 -16.57 29.65 -6.83
N ALA A 4 -16.65 29.71 -5.50
CA ALA A 4 -16.02 28.74 -4.60
C ALA A 4 -16.53 27.31 -4.80
N ASN A 5 -17.82 27.12 -5.06
CA ASN A 5 -18.38 25.79 -5.31
C ASN A 5 -17.91 25.22 -6.66
N GLN A 6 -17.77 26.05 -7.68
CA GLN A 6 -17.28 25.61 -8.99
C GLN A 6 -15.81 25.19 -8.91
N ILE A 7 -14.96 26.00 -8.28
CA ILE A 7 -13.55 25.68 -8.06
C ILE A 7 -13.40 24.43 -7.20
N GLY A 8 -14.17 24.31 -6.11
CA GLY A 8 -14.16 23.13 -5.24
C GLY A 8 -14.57 21.84 -5.98
N THR A 9 -15.54 21.92 -6.88
CA THR A 9 -15.98 20.77 -7.68
C THR A 9 -14.90 20.34 -8.67
N VAL A 10 -14.31 21.29 -9.41
CA VAL A 10 -13.23 21.01 -10.37
C VAL A 10 -12.00 20.46 -9.67
N ALA A 11 -11.60 21.05 -8.54
CA ALA A 11 -10.49 20.56 -7.73
C ALA A 11 -10.72 19.13 -7.25
N SER A 12 -11.94 18.80 -6.83
CA SER A 12 -12.30 17.44 -6.39
C SER A 12 -12.20 16.43 -7.54
N VAL A 13 -12.72 16.77 -8.72
CA VAL A 13 -12.66 15.91 -9.92
C VAL A 13 -11.20 15.66 -10.35
N ILE A 14 -10.38 16.71 -10.41
CA ILE A 14 -8.96 16.59 -10.77
C ILE A 14 -8.22 15.72 -9.74
N THR A 15 -8.48 15.93 -8.45
CA THR A 15 -7.82 15.17 -7.37
C THR A 15 -8.16 13.69 -7.43
N VAL A 16 -9.45 13.35 -7.54
CA VAL A 16 -9.89 11.95 -7.70
C VAL A 16 -9.31 11.36 -8.99
N GLY A 17 -9.38 12.11 -10.09
CA GLY A 17 -8.84 11.71 -11.39
C GLY A 17 -7.34 11.45 -11.40
N ALA A 18 -6.55 12.12 -10.55
CA ALA A 18 -5.11 11.87 -10.40
C ALA A 18 -4.81 10.65 -9.52
N PHE A 19 -5.58 10.45 -8.45
CA PHE A 19 -5.37 9.32 -7.54
C PHE A 19 -5.82 7.98 -8.12
N VAL A 20 -6.90 7.95 -8.92
CA VAL A 20 -7.43 6.71 -9.53
C VAL A 20 -6.41 5.96 -10.40
N PRO A 21 -5.77 6.55 -11.42
CA PRO A 21 -4.83 5.83 -12.28
C PRO A 21 -3.58 5.37 -11.52
N GLN A 22 -3.11 6.16 -10.55
CA GLN A 22 -1.98 5.80 -9.71
C GLN A 22 -2.31 4.60 -8.82
N SER A 23 -3.51 4.57 -8.23
CA SER A 23 -4.00 3.46 -7.42
C SER A 23 -4.15 2.20 -8.28
N LEU A 24 -4.80 2.33 -9.44
CA LEU A 24 -5.02 1.22 -10.37
C LEU A 24 -3.71 0.61 -10.87
N LYS A 25 -2.69 1.42 -11.13
CA LYS A 25 -1.37 0.93 -11.54
C LYS A 25 -0.76 0.02 -10.46
N ILE A 26 -0.83 0.44 -9.19
CA ILE A 26 -0.32 -0.35 -8.05
C ILE A 26 -1.14 -1.64 -7.88
N LEU A 27 -2.48 -1.54 -7.95
CA LEU A 27 -3.37 -2.70 -7.86
C LEU A 27 -3.10 -3.71 -8.99
N ARG A 28 -2.89 -3.24 -10.22
CA ARG A 28 -2.71 -4.07 -11.41
C ARG A 28 -1.34 -4.72 -11.49
N GLN A 29 -0.29 -3.99 -11.10
CA GLN A 29 1.07 -4.53 -11.08
C GLN A 29 1.27 -5.50 -9.91
N ARG A 30 0.42 -5.45 -8.87
CA ARG A 30 0.56 -6.20 -7.61
C ARG A 30 1.94 -6.06 -6.95
N ASP A 31 2.75 -5.14 -7.45
CA ASP A 31 4.07 -4.81 -6.97
C ASP A 31 3.96 -3.55 -6.13
N ALA A 32 3.56 -3.76 -4.89
CA ALA A 32 3.61 -2.71 -3.89
C ALA A 32 5.04 -2.52 -3.35
N GLY A 33 6.03 -3.27 -3.82
CA GLY A 33 7.43 -3.28 -3.36
C GLY A 33 8.06 -1.89 -3.37
N ALA A 34 7.87 -1.14 -4.46
CA ALA A 34 8.37 0.21 -4.65
C ALA A 34 7.70 1.29 -3.76
N VAL A 35 6.59 0.96 -3.10
CA VAL A 35 5.76 1.90 -2.36
C VAL A 35 5.98 1.76 -0.85
N SER A 36 6.25 2.88 -0.19
CA SER A 36 6.49 2.94 1.26
C SER A 36 5.21 2.64 2.05
N LEU A 37 5.23 1.58 2.87
CA LEU A 37 4.13 1.22 3.77
C LEU A 37 3.77 2.38 4.70
N ARG A 38 4.79 3.08 5.23
CA ARG A 38 4.64 4.22 6.14
C ARG A 38 3.88 5.38 5.51
N MET A 39 4.11 5.63 4.21
CA MET A 39 3.42 6.69 3.48
C MET A 39 1.92 6.41 3.40
N TYR A 40 1.51 5.19 3.09
CA TYR A 40 0.10 4.82 3.00
C TYR A 40 -0.60 4.82 4.36
N LEU A 41 0.09 4.42 5.43
CA LEU A 41 -0.43 4.55 6.80
C LEU A 41 -0.72 6.01 7.17
N LEU A 42 0.20 6.92 6.82
CA LEU A 42 0.02 8.35 7.05
C LEU A 42 -1.13 8.92 6.22
N LEU A 43 -1.24 8.52 4.95
CA LEU A 43 -2.32 8.97 4.07
C LEU A 43 -3.70 8.51 4.56
N VAL A 44 -3.84 7.25 4.97
CA VAL A 44 -5.09 6.72 5.54
C VAL A 44 -5.47 7.49 6.81
N SER A 45 -4.50 7.77 7.68
CA SER A 45 -4.70 8.56 8.90
C SER A 45 -5.13 9.99 8.57
N ALA A 46 -4.45 10.62 7.61
CA ALA A 46 -4.73 11.99 7.17
C ALA A 46 -6.11 12.11 6.53
N SER A 47 -6.48 11.20 5.61
CA SER A 47 -7.80 11.19 4.98
C SER A 47 -8.92 10.96 6.00
N SER A 48 -8.70 10.11 7.02
CA SER A 48 -9.65 9.94 8.13
C SER A 48 -9.86 11.24 8.91
N LEU A 49 -8.78 11.97 9.19
CA LEU A 49 -8.84 13.26 9.87
C LEU A 49 -9.52 14.34 9.01
N TRP A 50 -9.27 14.36 7.70
CA TRP A 50 -9.94 15.27 6.77
C TRP A 50 -11.44 15.00 6.65
N ILE A 51 -11.88 13.75 6.72
CA ILE A 51 -13.31 13.42 6.78
C ILE A 51 -13.92 14.02 8.04
N TRP A 52 -13.29 13.82 9.20
CA TRP A 52 -13.75 14.41 10.46
C TRP A 52 -13.82 15.94 10.37
N PHE A 53 -12.76 16.57 9.86
CA PHE A 53 -12.74 18.01 9.64
C PHE A 53 -13.86 18.46 8.68
N GLY A 54 -14.08 17.73 7.59
CA GLY A 54 -15.15 17.98 6.63
C GLY A 54 -16.55 17.95 7.26
N VAL A 55 -16.78 17.03 8.21
CA VAL A 55 -18.02 16.96 9.01
C VAL A 55 -18.16 18.20 9.90
N VAL A 56 -17.08 18.60 10.59
CA VAL A 56 -17.07 19.81 11.45
C VAL A 56 -17.42 21.07 10.66
N ILE A 57 -16.94 21.21 9.42
CA ILE A 57 -17.24 22.37 8.56
C ILE A 57 -18.46 22.18 7.65
N ALA A 58 -19.21 21.08 7.82
CA ALA A 58 -20.36 20.70 6.99
C ALA A 58 -20.09 20.72 5.46
N SER A 59 -18.87 20.38 5.04
CA SER A 59 -18.43 20.43 3.64
C SER A 59 -18.50 19.06 2.96
N VAL A 60 -19.62 18.81 2.28
CA VAL A 60 -19.86 17.59 1.49
C VAL A 60 -18.71 17.28 0.50
N PRO A 61 -18.15 18.25 -0.26
CA PRO A 61 -17.06 17.98 -1.19
C PRO A 61 -15.79 17.45 -0.51
N VAL A 62 -15.46 17.97 0.67
CA VAL A 62 -14.29 17.54 1.45
C VAL A 62 -14.48 16.12 1.97
N ILE A 63 -15.68 15.83 2.51
CA ILE A 63 -16.04 14.49 3.00
C ILE A 63 -15.99 13.48 1.85
N ALA A 64 -16.65 13.77 0.73
CA ALA A 64 -16.75 12.86 -0.41
C ALA A 64 -15.36 12.54 -1.00
N THR A 65 -14.53 13.56 -1.24
CA THR A 65 -13.20 13.39 -1.83
C THR A 65 -12.29 12.56 -0.92
N ASN A 66 -12.24 12.88 0.37
CA ASN A 66 -11.39 12.15 1.31
C ASN A 66 -11.87 10.73 1.57
N SER A 67 -13.19 10.47 1.50
CA SER A 67 -13.75 9.12 1.61
C SER A 67 -13.30 8.22 0.44
N ILE A 68 -13.34 8.73 -0.79
CA ILE A 68 -12.86 7.99 -1.97
C ILE A 68 -11.36 7.72 -1.86
N CYS A 69 -10.57 8.73 -1.47
CA CYS A 69 -9.14 8.59 -1.24
C CYS A 69 -8.83 7.52 -0.17
N LEU A 70 -9.56 7.55 0.96
CA LEU A 70 -9.39 6.60 2.06
C LEU A 70 -9.55 5.15 1.59
N VAL A 71 -10.59 4.86 0.79
CA VAL A 71 -10.85 3.51 0.27
C VAL A 71 -9.70 3.04 -0.63
N LEU A 72 -9.29 3.87 -1.59
CA LEU A 72 -8.20 3.53 -2.52
C LEU A 72 -6.87 3.27 -1.79
N GLN A 73 -6.55 4.12 -0.81
CA GLN A 73 -5.35 4.00 0.00
C GLN A 73 -5.41 2.76 0.90
N ALA A 74 -6.54 2.49 1.55
CA ALA A 74 -6.73 1.31 2.39
C ALA A 74 -6.60 0.00 1.59
N CYS A 75 -7.18 -0.08 0.39
CA CYS A 75 -7.01 -1.23 -0.50
C CYS A 75 -5.53 -1.48 -0.85
N THR A 76 -4.80 -0.43 -1.20
CA THR A 76 -3.38 -0.52 -1.54
C THR A 76 -2.53 -0.94 -0.33
N LEU A 77 -2.83 -0.39 0.84
CA LEU A 77 -2.20 -0.76 2.11
C LEU A 77 -2.45 -2.24 2.44
N GLY A 78 -3.69 -2.72 2.28
CA GLY A 78 -4.05 -4.12 2.50
C GLY A 78 -3.29 -5.09 1.58
N LEU A 79 -3.13 -4.73 0.30
CA LEU A 79 -2.33 -5.51 -0.65
C LEU A 79 -0.85 -5.56 -0.24
N LYS A 80 -0.28 -4.43 0.22
CA LYS A 80 1.11 -4.37 0.72
C LYS A 80 1.30 -5.21 1.97
N LEU A 81 0.37 -5.16 2.94
CA LEU A 81 0.44 -5.97 4.15
C LEU A 81 0.34 -7.47 3.83
N ALA A 82 -0.54 -7.86 2.90
CA ALA A 82 -0.68 -9.24 2.45
C ALA A 82 0.54 -9.74 1.66
N SER A 83 1.27 -8.87 0.94
CA SER A 83 2.52 -9.25 0.27
C SER A 83 3.67 -9.38 1.26
N LEU A 84 3.77 -8.50 2.27
CA LEU A 84 4.75 -8.58 3.35
C LEU A 84 4.60 -9.87 4.18
N HIS A 85 3.36 -10.23 4.56
CA HIS A 85 3.10 -11.49 5.27
C HIS A 85 3.55 -12.73 4.46
N ARG A 86 3.39 -12.71 3.14
CA ARG A 86 3.84 -13.81 2.27
C ARG A 86 5.35 -13.85 2.07
N GLY A 87 6.01 -12.69 2.00
CA GLY A 87 7.48 -12.61 1.91
C GLY A 87 8.20 -13.16 3.14
N HIS A 88 7.62 -12.97 4.32
CA HIS A 88 8.19 -13.48 5.58
C HIS A 88 8.21 -15.02 5.66
N GLY A 89 7.35 -15.73 4.90
CA GLY A 89 7.34 -17.19 4.82
C GLY A 89 8.37 -17.81 3.86
N LEU A 90 8.88 -17.04 2.89
CA LEU A 90 9.84 -17.50 1.88
C LEU A 90 11.31 -17.24 2.26
N ILE A 91 11.55 -16.27 3.14
CA ILE A 91 12.90 -15.99 3.67
C ILE A 91 13.32 -17.10 4.64
N SER A 92 12.37 -17.69 5.38
CA SER A 92 12.60 -18.87 6.23
C SER A 92 12.99 -20.13 5.44
N SER A 93 12.52 -20.31 4.21
CA SER A 93 12.85 -21.48 3.38
C SER A 93 14.14 -21.32 2.57
N THR A 94 14.59 -20.09 2.31
CA THR A 94 15.77 -19.82 1.46
C THR A 94 17.05 -19.72 2.28
N GLN A 95 16.99 -19.32 3.56
CA GLN A 95 18.15 -19.31 4.45
C GLN A 95 18.56 -20.73 4.91
N GLN A 96 17.62 -21.69 4.92
CA GLN A 96 17.92 -23.07 5.36
C GLN A 96 18.69 -23.91 4.31
N ARG A 97 18.76 -23.47 3.04
CA ARG A 97 19.70 -24.03 2.05
C ARG A 97 21.06 -23.32 2.14
N SER A 98 21.64 -23.29 3.34
CA SER A 98 23.05 -22.89 3.48
C SER A 98 23.94 -23.92 2.75
N PRO A 99 24.77 -23.52 1.77
CA PRO A 99 25.64 -24.42 1.00
C PRO A 99 26.57 -25.28 1.88
N GLY A 100 26.86 -24.82 3.10
CA GLY A 100 27.73 -25.51 4.05
C GLY A 100 27.20 -26.85 4.57
N ALA A 101 25.88 -27.06 4.61
CA ALA A 101 25.29 -28.33 5.07
C ALA A 101 25.47 -29.45 4.04
N ARG A 102 25.47 -29.11 2.74
CA ARG A 102 25.74 -30.07 1.65
C ARG A 102 27.22 -30.46 1.59
N ALA A 103 28.11 -29.51 1.82
CA ALA A 103 29.55 -29.75 1.87
C ALA A 103 29.94 -30.69 3.02
N ARG A 104 29.37 -30.51 4.22
CA ARG A 104 29.61 -31.43 5.36
C ARG A 104 29.11 -32.86 5.12
N ARG A 105 27.99 -33.03 4.41
CA ARG A 105 27.48 -34.37 4.04
C ARG A 105 28.34 -35.04 2.97
N ALA A 106 28.89 -34.28 2.02
CA ALA A 106 29.79 -34.80 1.00
C ALA A 106 31.14 -35.25 1.59
N SER A 107 31.70 -34.50 2.55
CA SER A 107 32.96 -34.89 3.21
C SER A 107 32.84 -36.07 4.18
N ALA A 108 31.64 -36.35 4.71
CA ALA A 108 31.41 -37.52 5.58
C ALA A 108 31.33 -38.83 4.77
N VAL A 109 30.86 -38.78 3.52
CA VAL A 109 30.80 -39.94 2.62
C VAL A 109 32.20 -40.33 2.11
N SER A 110 33.09 -39.36 1.92
CA SER A 110 34.46 -39.60 1.45
C SER A 110 35.41 -40.15 2.51
N LYS A 111 35.04 -40.15 3.80
CA LYS A 111 35.89 -40.65 4.91
C LYS A 111 35.43 -42.00 5.47
N GLY A 112 34.44 -42.64 4.83
CA GLY A 112 33.85 -43.91 5.27
C GLY A 112 34.12 -45.11 4.35
N THR A 113 35.07 -44.99 3.42
CA THR A 113 35.59 -46.05 2.55
C THR A 113 37.10 -46.02 2.61
#